data_AF-A0A932EZD1-F1
#
_entry.id   AF-A0A932EZD1-F1
#
_cell.length_a   1.000
_cell.length_b   1.000
_cell.length_c   1.000
_cell.angle_alpha   90.00
_cell.angle_beta   90.00
_cell.angle_gamma   90.00
#
_symmetry.space_group_name_H-M   'P 1'
#
loop_
_entity.id
_entity.type
_entity.pdbx_description
1 polymer ?
#
loop_
_entity_poly.entity_id
_entity_poly.type
_entity_poly.pdbx_seq_one_letter_code
_entity_poly.pdbx_strand_id
1 'polypeptide(L)'
;METTSVSFAAAARALGAAARARGLRVPAFRSPPRVQGAERTVRRWGDGGATVSVVLRGRPLAAVMADMVEGTVVANGLSGTDATRARTALWEAVAVGAPVGPPAAERPDAARPAATVGARDATAAQAGARPVGIDDRRAA
;
A
#
# COMPACT_ATOMS: atom_id res chain seq x y z
N MET A 1 6.68 -18.87 3.78
CA MET A 1 6.34 -19.94 2.82
C MET A 1 6.32 -19.33 1.42
N GLU A 2 7.11 -19.85 0.50
CA GLU A 2 7.17 -19.37 -0.88
C GLU A 2 5.92 -19.76 -1.67
N THR A 3 5.62 -19.04 -2.75
CA THR A 3 4.45 -19.30 -3.58
C THR A 3 4.65 -20.53 -4.47
N THR A 4 3.78 -21.52 -4.35
CA THR A 4 3.74 -22.69 -5.26
C THR A 4 2.78 -22.46 -6.44
N SER A 5 2.96 -23.20 -7.52
CA SER A 5 2.03 -23.20 -8.66
C SER A 5 0.62 -23.64 -8.27
N VAL A 6 0.50 -24.57 -7.33
CA VAL A 6 -0.79 -25.07 -6.80
C VAL A 6 -1.50 -23.97 -6.01
N SER A 7 -0.80 -23.28 -5.11
CA SER A 7 -1.36 -22.17 -4.34
C SER A 7 -1.77 -21.01 -5.25
N PHE A 8 -0.97 -20.70 -6.29
CA PHE A 8 -1.32 -19.70 -7.30
C PHE A 8 -2.59 -20.08 -8.07
N ALA A 9 -2.70 -21.34 -8.53
CA ALA A 9 -3.88 -21.81 -9.25
C ALA A 9 -5.14 -21.85 -8.36
N ALA A 10 -4.99 -22.14 -7.07
CA ALA A 10 -6.09 -22.05 -6.10
C ALA A 10 -6.57 -20.60 -5.92
N ALA A 11 -5.65 -19.66 -5.70
CA ALA A 11 -5.97 -18.24 -5.59
C ALA A 11 -6.64 -17.69 -6.86
N ALA A 12 -6.12 -18.05 -8.05
CA ALA A 12 -6.69 -17.64 -9.33
C ALA A 12 -8.15 -18.11 -9.50
N ARG A 13 -8.45 -19.35 -9.09
CA ARG A 13 -9.81 -19.90 -9.14
C ARG A 13 -10.74 -19.18 -8.15
N ALA A 14 -10.29 -18.97 -6.91
CA ALA A 14 -11.06 -18.27 -5.89
C ALA A 14 -11.39 -16.83 -6.32
N LEU A 15 -10.41 -16.09 -6.84
CA LEU A 15 -10.62 -14.75 -7.39
C LEU A 15 -11.57 -14.76 -8.59
N GLY A 16 -11.43 -15.73 -9.49
CA GLY A 16 -12.33 -15.88 -10.62
C GLY A 16 -13.78 -16.12 -10.21
N ALA A 17 -14.03 -16.90 -9.15
CA ALA A 17 -15.37 -17.11 -8.62
C ALA A 17 -15.92 -15.83 -7.98
N ALA A 18 -15.13 -15.18 -7.10
CA ALA A 18 -15.53 -13.96 -6.42
C ALA A 18 -15.79 -12.78 -7.38
N ALA A 19 -14.97 -12.64 -8.42
CA ALA A 19 -15.17 -11.62 -9.46
C ALA A 19 -16.48 -11.85 -10.23
N ARG A 20 -16.77 -13.09 -10.65
CA ARG A 20 -18.03 -13.43 -11.34
C ARG A 20 -19.26 -13.17 -10.48
N ALA A 21 -19.21 -13.55 -9.21
CA ALA A 21 -20.31 -13.32 -8.27
C ALA A 21 -20.67 -11.83 -8.10
N ARG A 22 -19.76 -10.93 -8.50
CA ARG A 22 -19.90 -9.47 -8.41
C ARG A 22 -20.09 -8.80 -9.77
N GLY A 23 -20.28 -9.57 -10.85
CA GLY A 23 -20.40 -9.04 -12.20
C GLY A 23 -19.12 -8.44 -12.78
N LEU A 24 -17.96 -8.70 -12.16
CA LEU A 24 -16.67 -8.21 -12.66
C LEU A 24 -16.16 -9.12 -13.78
N ARG A 25 -15.42 -8.53 -14.72
CA ARG A 25 -14.68 -9.29 -15.73
C ARG A 25 -13.49 -9.99 -15.09
N VAL A 26 -13.38 -11.29 -15.31
CA VAL A 26 -12.30 -12.11 -14.74
C VAL A 26 -11.06 -11.98 -15.62
N PRO A 27 -9.93 -11.48 -15.10
CA PRO A 27 -8.68 -11.50 -15.86
C PRO A 27 -8.12 -12.93 -15.94
N ALA A 28 -7.39 -13.21 -17.02
CA ALA A 28 -6.51 -14.36 -17.05
C ALA A 28 -5.28 -14.10 -16.16
N PHE A 29 -4.96 -15.01 -15.25
CA PHE A 29 -3.77 -14.91 -14.40
C PHE A 29 -2.59 -15.68 -15.00
N ARG A 30 -1.41 -15.06 -15.07
CA ARG A 30 -0.19 -15.65 -15.63
C ARG A 30 1.05 -15.35 -14.77
N SER A 31 2.12 -16.09 -15.02
CA SER A 31 3.45 -15.87 -14.45
C SER A 31 4.52 -16.38 -15.42
N PRO A 32 5.68 -15.70 -15.55
CA PRO A 32 6.00 -14.37 -15.02
C PRO A 32 5.45 -13.24 -15.94
N PRO A 33 5.54 -11.97 -15.52
CA PRO A 33 5.34 -10.82 -16.42
C PRO A 33 6.36 -10.84 -17.57
N ARG A 34 5.94 -10.37 -18.75
CA ARG A 34 6.84 -10.24 -19.92
C ARG A 34 7.66 -8.94 -19.93
N VAL A 35 7.36 -8.03 -19.01
CA VAL A 35 8.06 -6.75 -18.84
C VAL A 35 9.15 -6.96 -17.79
N GLN A 36 10.41 -6.73 -18.17
CA GLN A 36 11.54 -6.86 -17.24
C GLN A 36 11.40 -5.90 -16.06
N GLY A 37 11.76 -6.36 -14.86
CA GLY A 37 11.71 -5.59 -13.62
C GLY A 37 10.30 -5.35 -13.05
N ALA A 38 9.23 -5.70 -13.76
CA ALA A 38 7.87 -5.54 -13.25
C ALA A 38 7.49 -6.70 -12.31
N GLU A 39 7.04 -6.38 -11.09
CA GLU A 39 6.46 -7.38 -10.18
C GLU A 39 5.06 -7.83 -10.62
N ARG A 40 4.30 -6.92 -11.23
CA ARG A 40 2.95 -7.14 -11.77
C ARG A 40 2.76 -6.35 -13.06
N THR A 41 2.09 -6.96 -14.04
CA THR A 41 1.62 -6.27 -15.26
C THR A 41 0.15 -6.55 -15.51
N VAL A 42 -0.58 -5.55 -16.00
CA VAL A 42 -1.96 -5.69 -16.47
C VAL A 42 -2.01 -5.35 -17.96
N ARG A 43 -2.42 -6.31 -18.78
CA ARG A 43 -2.66 -6.10 -20.22
C ARG A 43 -4.15 -6.16 -20.49
N ARG A 44 -4.72 -5.10 -21.05
CA ARG A 44 -6.12 -5.08 -21.50
C ARG A 44 -6.20 -5.46 -22.98
N TRP A 45 -7.30 -6.09 -23.35
CA TRP A 45 -7.60 -6.54 -24.71
C TRP A 45 -8.82 -5.77 -25.24
N GLY A 46 -8.91 -5.62 -26.57
CA GLY A 46 -9.96 -4.82 -27.20
C GLY A 46 -11.38 -5.38 -27.05
N ASP A 47 -11.51 -6.66 -26.69
CA ASP A 47 -12.76 -7.37 -26.37
C ASP A 47 -13.22 -7.13 -24.91
N GLY A 48 -12.50 -6.29 -24.17
CA GLY A 48 -12.73 -6.05 -22.75
C GLY A 48 -12.18 -7.16 -21.85
N GLY A 49 -11.42 -8.11 -22.37
CA GLY A 49 -10.64 -9.05 -21.58
C GLY A 49 -9.41 -8.39 -20.95
N ALA A 50 -8.83 -9.04 -19.94
CA ALA A 50 -7.55 -8.62 -19.38
C ALA A 50 -6.67 -9.81 -18.98
N THR A 51 -5.36 -9.59 -18.95
CA THR A 51 -4.38 -10.53 -18.40
C THR A 51 -3.57 -9.85 -17.31
N VAL A 52 -3.57 -10.44 -16.13
CA VAL A 52 -2.74 -10.04 -14.98
C VAL A 52 -1.59 -11.03 -14.89
N SER A 53 -0.36 -10.54 -15.01
CA SER A 53 0.84 -11.37 -14.81
C SER A 53 1.56 -10.93 -13.55
N VAL A 54 2.04 -11.88 -12.74
CA VAL A 54 2.71 -11.62 -11.45
C VAL A 54 3.97 -12.46 -11.29
N VAL A 55 4.94 -11.94 -10.55
CA VAL A 55 6.13 -12.70 -10.16
C VAL A 55 5.80 -13.62 -8.99
N LEU A 56 6.14 -14.91 -9.10
CA LEU A 56 5.95 -15.90 -8.04
C LEU A 56 7.23 -16.20 -7.25
N ARG A 57 8.37 -16.34 -7.94
CA ARG A 57 9.62 -16.82 -7.33
C ARG A 57 10.15 -15.84 -6.29
N GLY A 58 10.56 -16.36 -5.13
CA GLY A 58 11.08 -15.57 -4.02
C GLY A 58 10.06 -14.65 -3.35
N ARG A 59 8.76 -14.73 -3.72
CA ARG A 59 7.71 -13.88 -3.16
C ARG A 59 6.78 -14.65 -2.22
N PRO A 60 6.46 -14.09 -1.04
CA PRO A 60 5.45 -14.64 -0.16
C PRO A 60 4.09 -14.74 -0.86
N LEU A 61 3.33 -15.79 -0.55
CA LEU A 61 2.00 -16.01 -1.13
C LEU A 61 1.08 -14.80 -0.95
N ALA A 62 1.13 -14.13 0.22
CA ALA A 62 0.35 -12.92 0.49
C ALA A 62 0.66 -11.78 -0.50
N ALA A 63 1.94 -11.56 -0.86
CA ALA A 63 2.32 -10.52 -1.82
C ALA A 63 1.80 -10.84 -3.23
N VAL A 64 1.86 -12.11 -3.63
CA VAL A 64 1.28 -12.57 -4.91
C VAL A 64 -0.24 -12.38 -4.93
N MET A 65 -0.93 -12.76 -3.85
CA MET A 65 -2.38 -12.56 -3.75
C MET A 65 -2.76 -11.08 -3.80
N ALA A 66 -1.99 -10.20 -3.13
CA ALA A 66 -2.19 -8.75 -3.20
C ALA A 66 -2.11 -8.23 -4.63
N ASP A 67 -1.12 -8.70 -5.40
CA ASP A 67 -0.96 -8.34 -6.80
C ASP A 67 -2.09 -8.86 -7.69
N MET A 68 -2.60 -10.06 -7.43
CA MET A 68 -3.73 -10.62 -8.17
C MET A 68 -5.03 -9.86 -7.87
N VAL A 69 -5.27 -9.49 -6.60
CA VAL A 69 -6.42 -8.68 -6.18
C VAL A 69 -6.36 -7.30 -6.83
N GLU A 70 -5.23 -6.60 -6.69
CA GLU A 70 -5.07 -5.26 -7.25
C GLU A 70 -5.11 -5.29 -8.79
N GLY A 71 -4.52 -6.31 -9.41
CA GLY A 71 -4.61 -6.53 -10.85
C GLY A 71 -6.05 -6.70 -11.33
N THR A 72 -6.91 -7.35 -10.56
CA THR A 72 -8.34 -7.52 -10.88
C THR A 72 -9.10 -6.20 -10.79
N VAL A 73 -8.85 -5.42 -9.73
CA VAL A 73 -9.44 -4.09 -9.51
C VAL A 73 -9.05 -3.15 -10.63
N VAL A 74 -7.75 -3.07 -10.94
CA VAL A 74 -7.23 -2.23 -12.03
C VAL A 74 -7.78 -2.71 -13.37
N ALA A 75 -7.76 -4.02 -13.67
CA ALA A 75 -8.28 -4.55 -14.94
C ALA A 75 -9.73 -4.14 -15.21
N ASN A 76 -10.56 -4.07 -14.16
CA ASN A 76 -11.97 -3.66 -14.23
C ASN A 76 -12.18 -2.14 -14.12
N GLY A 77 -11.13 -1.34 -14.00
CA GLY A 77 -11.23 0.13 -13.94
C GLY A 77 -11.94 0.66 -12.69
N LEU A 78 -11.99 -0.13 -11.62
CA LEU A 78 -12.68 0.27 -10.39
C LEU A 78 -11.91 1.36 -9.67
N SER A 79 -12.63 2.30 -9.05
CA SER A 79 -12.05 3.38 -8.24
C SER A 79 -12.88 3.64 -6.97
N GLY A 80 -12.35 4.46 -6.06
CA GLY A 80 -13.04 4.89 -4.84
C GLY A 80 -13.65 3.76 -4.01
N THR A 81 -14.92 3.93 -3.65
CA THR A 81 -15.68 2.98 -2.81
C THR A 81 -15.85 1.63 -3.49
N ASP A 82 -16.05 1.59 -4.81
CA ASP A 82 -16.23 0.34 -5.55
C ASP A 82 -14.95 -0.48 -5.57
N ALA A 83 -13.80 0.17 -5.75
CA ALA A 83 -12.51 -0.49 -5.65
C ALA A 83 -12.27 -1.02 -4.22
N THR A 84 -12.65 -0.27 -3.20
CA THR A 84 -12.52 -0.70 -1.79
C THR A 84 -13.37 -1.94 -1.51
N ARG A 85 -14.65 -1.91 -1.89
CA ARG A 85 -15.56 -3.06 -1.74
C ARG A 85 -15.07 -4.28 -2.50
N ALA A 86 -14.56 -4.10 -3.71
CA ALA A 86 -14.00 -5.18 -4.51
C ALA A 86 -12.76 -5.76 -3.85
N ARG A 87 -11.81 -4.94 -3.36
CA ARG A 87 -10.62 -5.42 -2.65
C ARG A 87 -10.98 -6.27 -1.44
N THR A 88 -11.89 -5.79 -0.59
CA THR A 88 -12.34 -6.53 0.60
C THR A 88 -12.85 -7.91 0.22
N ALA A 89 -13.81 -8.00 -0.70
CA ALA A 89 -14.41 -9.27 -1.08
C ALA A 89 -13.44 -10.22 -1.80
N LEU A 90 -12.56 -9.68 -2.65
CA LEU A 90 -11.54 -10.48 -3.34
C LEU A 90 -10.50 -11.02 -2.35
N TRP A 91 -10.15 -10.25 -1.32
CA TRP A 91 -9.27 -10.69 -0.24
C TRP A 91 -9.88 -11.77 0.62
N GLU A 92 -11.13 -11.62 1.03
CA GLU A 92 -11.89 -12.63 1.77
C GLU A 92 -11.91 -13.97 1.00
N ALA A 93 -12.13 -13.92 -0.31
CA ALA A 93 -12.19 -15.12 -1.15
C ALA A 93 -10.87 -15.91 -1.20
N VAL A 94 -9.71 -15.23 -1.17
CA VAL A 94 -8.40 -15.91 -1.22
C VAL A 94 -7.86 -16.27 0.16
N ALA A 95 -8.31 -15.58 1.22
CA ALA A 95 -7.94 -15.90 2.60
C ALA A 95 -8.47 -17.28 3.04
N VAL A 96 -9.67 -17.67 2.59
CA VAL A 96 -10.30 -18.96 2.92
C VAL A 96 -9.60 -20.16 2.28
N GLY A 97 -8.83 -19.95 1.20
CA GLY A 97 -8.11 -21.00 0.48
C GLY A 97 -6.60 -21.07 0.74
N ALA A 98 -6.05 -20.17 1.58
CA ALA A 98 -4.63 -20.16 1.89
C ALA A 98 -4.33 -21.09 3.07
N PRO A 99 -3.27 -21.93 3.01
CA PRO A 99 -2.77 -22.56 4.21
C PRO A 99 -2.30 -21.46 5.16
N VAL A 100 -2.95 -21.35 6.32
CA VAL A 100 -2.56 -20.42 7.38
C VAL A 100 -1.22 -20.90 7.95
N GLY A 101 -0.13 -20.45 7.35
CA GLY A 101 1.18 -20.50 8.00
C GLY A 101 1.22 -19.51 9.15
N PRO A 102 2.07 -19.72 10.18
CA PRO A 102 2.20 -18.77 11.27
C PRO A 102 2.47 -17.37 10.69
N PRO A 103 1.88 -16.31 11.26
CA PRO A 103 2.12 -14.96 10.80
C PRO A 103 3.63 -14.77 10.75
N ALA A 104 4.15 -14.38 9.58
CA ALA A 104 5.53 -13.97 9.46
C ALA A 104 5.74 -12.91 10.54
N ALA A 105 6.49 -13.26 11.58
CA ALA A 105 6.68 -12.45 12.76
C ALA A 105 6.88 -11.01 12.32
N GLU A 106 6.01 -10.12 12.81
CA GLU A 106 6.19 -8.68 12.73
C GLU A 106 7.64 -8.43 13.12
N ARG A 107 8.49 -8.16 12.13
CA ARG A 107 9.77 -7.52 12.43
C ARG A 107 9.35 -6.13 12.90
N PRO A 108 9.54 -5.78 14.19
CA PRO A 108 9.28 -4.43 14.63
C PRO A 108 10.07 -3.52 13.71
N ASP A 109 9.33 -2.58 13.12
CA ASP A 109 9.82 -1.51 12.26
C ASP A 109 11.13 -0.98 12.85
N ALA A 110 12.24 -1.27 12.17
CA ALA A 110 13.52 -0.74 12.52
C ALA A 110 13.44 0.77 12.29
N ALA A 111 13.10 1.48 13.37
CA ALA A 111 13.38 2.87 13.65
C ALA A 111 13.70 3.71 12.40
N ARG A 112 12.68 4.27 11.77
CA ARG A 112 12.87 5.58 11.14
C ARG A 112 13.11 6.57 12.28
N PRO A 113 14.30 7.20 12.40
CA PRO A 113 14.43 8.31 13.33
C PRO A 113 13.47 9.42 12.88
N ALA A 114 12.53 9.76 13.76
CA ALA A 114 11.70 10.94 13.63
C ALA A 114 12.63 12.14 13.45
N ALA A 115 12.59 12.76 12.28
CA ALA A 115 13.21 14.05 12.06
C ALA A 115 12.60 15.04 13.07
N THR A 116 13.42 15.49 14.00
CA THR A 116 13.09 16.56 14.95
C THR A 116 12.78 17.82 14.13
N VAL A 117 11.50 18.21 14.08
CA VAL A 117 11.14 19.57 13.67
C VAL A 117 11.74 20.50 14.73
N GLY A 118 12.82 21.18 14.35
CA GLY A 118 13.55 22.08 15.20
C GLY A 118 12.65 23.16 15.80
N ALA A 119 12.63 23.20 17.13
CA ALA A 119 12.21 24.33 17.91
C ALA A 119 12.95 25.58 17.43
N ARG A 120 12.21 26.60 16.99
CA ARG A 120 12.74 27.95 16.82
C ARG A 120 12.70 28.62 18.18
N ASP A 121 13.74 28.39 18.98
CA ASP A 121 14.00 29.25 20.11
C ASP A 121 14.67 30.54 19.67
N ALA A 122 14.16 31.61 20.26
CA ALA A 122 14.62 32.97 20.23
C ALA A 122 16.09 33.13 20.67
N THR A 123 16.60 34.35 20.50
CA THR A 123 17.76 35.02 21.17
C THR A 123 18.80 35.48 20.13
N ALA A 124 19.37 36.69 20.08
CA ALA A 124 19.13 38.01 20.66
C ALA A 124 20.07 39.02 19.94
N ALA A 125 19.81 40.32 20.06
CA ALA A 125 20.78 41.44 20.08
C ALA A 125 19.96 42.74 20.26
N GLN A 126 19.83 43.39 21.43
CA GLN A 126 20.82 44.02 22.32
C GLN A 126 21.69 45.11 21.66
N ALA A 127 21.21 46.34 21.73
CA ALA A 127 21.94 47.61 21.79
C ALA A 127 20.98 48.63 22.45
N GLY A 128 21.31 49.48 23.40
CA GLY A 128 22.54 49.82 24.12
C GLY A 128 22.17 50.97 25.07
N ALA A 129 22.75 50.96 26.27
CA ALA A 129 22.82 51.96 27.34
C ALA A 129 22.20 53.37 27.13
N ARG A 130 21.56 53.93 28.19
CA ARG A 130 22.15 54.87 29.19
C ARG A 130 21.16 55.19 30.34
N PRO A 131 21.61 55.30 31.60
CA PRO A 131 20.83 55.90 32.69
C PRO A 131 21.38 57.29 33.08
N VAL A 132 20.51 58.30 33.12
CA VAL A 132 20.63 59.59 33.85
C VAL A 132 19.16 60.01 34.04
N GLY A 133 18.56 59.96 35.23
CA GLY A 133 18.88 60.78 36.39
C GLY A 133 18.12 62.11 36.28
N ILE A 134 17.02 62.26 37.04
CA ILE A 134 16.51 63.48 37.70
C ILE A 134 15.20 63.09 38.39
N ASP A 135 15.30 62.91 39.71
CA ASP A 135 14.22 63.19 40.64
C ASP A 135 13.94 64.68 40.58
N ASP A 136 12.67 65.08 40.45
CA ASP A 136 12.25 66.40 40.87
C ASP A 136 10.99 66.29 41.75
N ARG A 137 11.19 66.65 43.01
CA ARG A 137 10.14 66.88 44.00
C ARG A 137 9.48 68.23 43.71
N ARG A 138 8.15 68.27 43.74
CA ARG A 138 7.28 69.35 44.29
C ARG A 138 5.85 68.85 44.12
N ALA A 139 5.02 68.59 45.15
CA ALA A 139 4.70 69.35 46.36
C ALA A 139 4.25 70.77 46.06
N ALA A 140 2.97 70.92 45.68
CA ALA A 140 1.99 71.87 46.23
C ALA A 140 0.62 71.58 45.61
#